data_AF-A0A2H0SJJ5-F1
#
_entry.id   AF-A0A2H0SJJ5-F1
#
_cell.length_a   1.000
_cell.length_b   1.000
_cell.length_c   1.000
_cell.angle_alpha   90.00
_cell.angle_beta   90.00
_cell.angle_gamma   90.00
#
_symmetry.space_group_name_H-M   'P 1'
#
loop_
_entity.id
_entity.type
_entity.pdbx_description
1 polymer ?
#
loop_
_entity_poly.entity_id
_entity_poly.type
_entity_poly.pdbx_seq_one_letter_code
_entity_poly.pdbx_strand_id
1 'polypeptide(L)'
;MIVLVILSTIGLVNALALYWQYRLFRQTNRPMFCLIGEDCSRVVGSRYGATFGIKNDLLGAVYYAAVIGLAGAAQVFPELTPTVGRLMVVTIVPAAALSLYLFYIQARVLRSWCSWCLIGIGLNALMAMVAITTL
;
A
#
# COMPACT_ATOMS: atom_id res chain seq x y z
N MET A 1 8.54 -4.26 15.63
CA MET A 1 8.48 -5.36 14.63
C MET A 1 7.10 -5.99 14.50
N ILE A 2 6.48 -6.52 15.57
CA ILE A 2 5.13 -7.13 15.50
C ILE A 2 4.07 -6.20 14.91
N VAL A 3 4.05 -4.92 15.33
CA VAL A 3 3.11 -3.92 14.80
C VAL A 3 3.23 -3.77 13.27
N LEU A 4 4.45 -3.77 12.73
CA LEU A 4 4.67 -3.68 11.29
C LEU A 4 4.14 -4.92 10.56
N VAL A 5 4.28 -6.12 11.14
CA VAL A 5 3.70 -7.35 10.59
C VAL A 5 2.17 -7.24 10.51
N ILE A 6 1.53 -6.76 11.58
CA ILE A 6 0.07 -6.63 11.62
C ILE A 6 -0.41 -5.62 10.57
N LEU A 7 0.19 -4.42 10.54
CA LEU A 7 -0.19 -3.37 9.59
C LEU A 7 0.06 -3.79 8.14
N SER A 8 1.21 -4.42 7.86
CA SER A 8 1.52 -4.90 6.51
C SER A 8 0.65 -6.06 6.08
N THR A 9 0.22 -6.94 6.99
CA THR A 9 -0.76 -7.99 6.68
C THR A 9 -2.10 -7.41 6.28
N ILE A 10 -2.59 -6.40 7.02
CA ILE A 10 -3.81 -5.67 6.67
C ILE A 10 -3.65 -4.97 5.30
N GLY A 11 -2.48 -4.36 5.07
CA GLY A 11 -2.14 -3.72 3.80
C GLY A 11 -2.13 -4.67 2.62
N LEU A 12 -1.56 -5.87 2.81
CA LEU A 12 -1.51 -6.91 1.79
C LEU A 12 -2.92 -7.37 1.41
N VAL A 13 -3.77 -7.63 2.40
CA VAL A 13 -5.18 -7.99 2.18
C VAL A 13 -5.91 -6.86 1.44
N ASN A 14 -5.72 -5.61 1.85
CA ASN A 14 -6.30 -4.44 1.19
C ASN A 14 -5.87 -4.33 -0.28
N ALA A 15 -4.58 -4.52 -0.56
CA ALA A 15 -4.01 -4.45 -1.91
C ALA A 15 -4.53 -5.58 -2.81
N LEU A 16 -4.59 -6.82 -2.30
CA LEU A 16 -5.11 -7.97 -3.02
C LEU A 16 -6.62 -7.87 -3.28
N ALA A 17 -7.37 -7.37 -2.30
CA ALA A 17 -8.80 -7.12 -2.45
C ALA A 17 -9.08 -6.06 -3.53
N LEU A 18 -8.31 -4.97 -3.53
CA LEU A 18 -8.39 -3.93 -4.56
C LEU A 18 -8.09 -4.49 -5.95
N TYR A 19 -7.02 -5.27 -6.08
CA TYR A 19 -6.65 -5.94 -7.33
C TYR A 19 -7.75 -6.88 -7.82
N TRP A 20 -8.30 -7.70 -6.94
CA TRP A 20 -9.37 -8.63 -7.27
C TRP A 20 -10.63 -7.90 -7.73
N GLN A 21 -11.05 -6.85 -7.02
CA GLN A 21 -12.23 -6.07 -7.40
C GLN A 21 -12.04 -5.37 -8.74
N TYR A 22 -10.87 -4.78 -8.99
CA TYR A 22 -10.60 -4.12 -10.26
C TYR A 22 -10.56 -5.12 -11.43
N ARG A 23 -10.00 -6.31 -11.19
CA ARG A 23 -10.03 -7.40 -12.17
C ARG A 23 -11.46 -7.85 -12.49
N LEU A 24 -12.30 -8.01 -11.46
CA LEU A 24 -13.71 -8.39 -11.63
C LEU A 24 -14.49 -7.30 -12.39
N PHE A 25 -14.27 -6.04 -12.05
CA PHE A 25 -14.83 -4.89 -12.77
C PHE A 25 -14.47 -4.96 -14.26
N ARG A 26 -13.19 -5.19 -14.60
CA ARG A 26 -12.76 -5.29 -16.00
C ARG A 26 -13.33 -6.48 -16.76
N GLN A 27 -13.65 -7.58 -16.09
CA GLN A 27 -14.18 -8.78 -16.74
C GLN A 27 -15.71 -8.76 -16.88
N THR A 28 -16.41 -8.16 -15.92
CA THR A 28 -17.87 -8.31 -15.78
C THR A 28 -18.62 -6.99 -15.80
N ASN A 29 -17.93 -5.85 -15.86
CA ASN A 29 -18.48 -4.49 -15.69
C ASN A 29 -19.28 -4.30 -14.38
N ARG A 30 -19.11 -5.19 -13.39
CA ARG A 30 -19.71 -5.02 -12.06
C ARG A 30 -19.04 -3.87 -11.32
N PRO A 31 -19.80 -2.92 -10.73
CA PRO A 31 -19.23 -1.78 -10.04
C PRO A 31 -18.31 -2.22 -8.90
N MET A 32 -17.21 -1.49 -8.72
CA MET A 32 -16.32 -1.70 -7.58
C MET A 32 -17.01 -1.23 -6.30
N PHE A 33 -16.76 -1.94 -5.20
CA PHE A 33 -17.28 -1.52 -3.90
C PHE A 33 -16.40 -0.37 -3.35
N CYS A 34 -17.02 0.74 -2.98
CA CYS A 34 -16.34 1.88 -2.34
C CYS A 34 -17.12 2.26 -1.08
N LEU A 35 -16.44 2.40 0.06
CA LEU A 35 -17.09 2.91 1.28
C LEU A 35 -17.32 4.41 1.21
N ILE A 36 -16.37 5.14 0.62
CA ILE A 36 -16.34 6.60 0.59
C ILE A 36 -15.99 7.01 -0.84
N GLY A 37 -16.89 7.76 -1.47
CA GLY A 37 -16.78 8.20 -2.86
C GLY A 37 -17.65 7.39 -3.84
N GLU A 38 -17.70 7.84 -5.08
CA GLU A 38 -18.61 7.32 -6.10
C GLU A 38 -17.91 6.40 -7.12
N ASP A 39 -16.59 6.54 -7.34
CA ASP A 39 -15.89 5.88 -8.46
C ASP A 39 -14.43 5.46 -8.14
N CYS A 40 -14.23 4.38 -7.37
CA CYS A 40 -12.89 3.78 -7.22
C CYS A 40 -12.34 3.27 -8.56
N SER A 41 -13.21 2.82 -9.46
CA SER A 41 -12.87 2.36 -10.81
C SER A 41 -12.18 3.44 -11.64
N ARG A 42 -12.62 4.71 -11.51
CA ARG A 42 -12.00 5.87 -12.15
C ARG A 42 -10.58 6.12 -11.65
N VAL A 43 -10.34 5.96 -10.35
CA VAL A 43 -9.01 6.14 -9.74
C VAL A 43 -8.06 5.02 -10.16
N VAL A 44 -8.45 3.75 -9.95
CA VAL A 44 -7.62 2.57 -10.26
C VAL A 44 -7.42 2.37 -11.77
N GLY A 45 -8.42 2.77 -12.56
CA GLY A 45 -8.37 2.75 -14.01
C GLY A 45 -7.64 3.93 -14.65
N SER A 46 -7.31 4.97 -13.89
CA SER A 46 -6.60 6.14 -14.41
C SER A 46 -5.17 5.83 -14.84
N ARG A 47 -4.56 6.77 -15.58
CA ARG A 47 -3.12 6.73 -15.90
C ARG A 47 -2.22 6.69 -14.66
N TYR A 48 -2.73 7.13 -13.51
CA TYR A 48 -2.01 7.14 -12.24
C TYR A 48 -2.26 5.88 -11.40
N GLY A 49 -3.17 5.00 -11.83
CA GLY A 49 -3.37 3.68 -11.23
C GLY A 49 -2.22 2.70 -11.52
N ALA A 50 -1.21 3.13 -12.28
CA ALA A 50 0.04 2.42 -12.49
C ALA A 50 1.22 3.39 -12.32
N THR A 51 2.31 2.88 -11.73
CA THR A 51 3.56 3.60 -11.54
C THR A 51 4.66 2.79 -12.24
N PHE A 52 5.44 3.42 -13.12
CA PHE A 52 6.42 2.74 -13.98
C PHE A 52 5.84 1.57 -14.80
N GLY A 53 4.57 1.67 -15.22
CA GLY A 53 3.88 0.62 -15.98
C GLY A 53 3.34 -0.55 -15.14
N ILE A 54 3.65 -0.59 -13.84
CA ILE A 54 3.15 -1.62 -12.92
C ILE A 54 1.96 -1.05 -12.16
N LYS A 55 0.87 -1.83 -12.06
CA LYS A 55 -0.32 -1.40 -11.31
C LYS A 55 0.01 -1.19 -9.82
N ASN A 56 -0.53 -0.12 -9.25
CA ASN A 56 -0.16 0.31 -7.89
C ASN A 56 -0.66 -0.65 -6.81
N ASP A 57 -1.77 -1.34 -7.05
CA ASP A 57 -2.29 -2.40 -6.18
C ASP A 57 -1.32 -3.60 -6.10
N LEU A 58 -0.72 -4.00 -7.22
CA LEU A 58 0.29 -5.05 -7.27
C LEU A 58 1.61 -4.60 -6.63
N LEU A 59 2.07 -3.37 -6.92
CA LEU A 59 3.24 -2.79 -6.25
C LEU A 59 3.05 -2.74 -4.74
N GLY A 60 1.85 -2.32 -4.28
CA GLY A 60 1.48 -2.33 -2.87
C GLY A 60 1.54 -3.73 -2.27
N ALA A 61 0.97 -4.74 -2.95
CA ALA A 61 1.02 -6.12 -2.48
C ALA A 61 2.46 -6.65 -2.32
N VAL A 62 3.32 -6.41 -3.30
CA VAL A 62 4.75 -6.80 -3.23
C VAL A 62 5.45 -6.09 -2.08
N TYR A 63 5.20 -4.78 -1.92
CA TYR A 63 5.74 -3.98 -0.83
C TYR A 63 5.33 -4.52 0.55
N TYR A 64 4.04 -4.77 0.78
CA TYR A 64 3.57 -5.29 2.06
C TYR A 64 4.13 -6.70 2.34
N ALA A 65 4.19 -7.57 1.34
CA ALA A 65 4.80 -8.89 1.48
C ALA A 65 6.30 -8.80 1.85
N ALA A 66 7.04 -7.86 1.24
CA ALA A 66 8.44 -7.63 1.57
C ALA A 66 8.60 -7.16 3.03
N VAL A 67 7.75 -6.23 3.50
CA VAL A 67 7.78 -5.76 4.90
C VAL A 67 7.48 -6.91 5.87
N ILE A 68 6.51 -7.78 5.57
CA ILE A 68 6.23 -8.99 6.38
C ILE A 68 7.46 -9.89 6.45
N GLY A 69 8.08 -10.18 5.30
CA GLY A 69 9.27 -11.03 5.23
C GLY A 69 10.46 -10.47 6.01
N LEU A 70 10.73 -9.16 5.87
CA LEU A 70 11.80 -8.49 6.61
C LEU A 70 11.53 -8.48 8.12
N ALA A 71 10.31 -8.12 8.53
CA ALA A 71 9.93 -8.10 9.93
C ALA A 71 9.99 -9.50 10.56
N GLY A 72 9.55 -10.54 9.84
CA GLY A 72 9.64 -11.93 10.26
C GLY A 72 11.10 -12.42 10.36
N ALA A 73 11.95 -12.08 9.40
CA ALA A 73 13.37 -12.44 9.41
C ALA A 73 14.08 -11.88 10.65
N ALA A 74 13.79 -10.62 11.04
CA ALA A 74 14.35 -10.04 12.28
C ALA A 74 13.87 -10.73 13.57
N GLN A 75 12.72 -11.42 13.56
CA GLN A 75 12.26 -12.22 14.70
C GLN A 75 12.97 -13.57 14.80
N VAL A 76 13.24 -14.21 13.66
CA VAL A 76 13.90 -15.52 13.61
C VAL A 76 15.41 -15.40 13.78
N PHE A 77 16.02 -14.33 13.24
CA PHE A 77 17.45 -14.09 13.23
C PHE A 77 17.77 -12.73 13.88
N PRO A 78 17.89 -12.65 15.22
CA PRO A 78 18.12 -11.40 15.94
C PRO A 78 19.42 -10.68 15.53
N GLU A 79 20.43 -11.44 15.08
CA GLU A 79 21.70 -10.93 14.56
C GLU A 79 21.56 -10.08 13.29
N LEU A 80 20.48 -10.27 12.52
CA LEU A 80 20.19 -9.49 11.31
C LEU A 80 19.41 -8.21 11.59
N THR A 81 18.93 -7.99 12.82
CA THR A 81 18.12 -6.83 13.22
C THR A 81 18.67 -5.48 12.75
N PRO A 82 19.96 -5.12 12.91
CA PRO A 82 20.47 -3.82 12.46
C PRO A 82 20.43 -3.67 10.93
N THR A 83 20.71 -4.74 10.19
CA THR A 83 20.65 -4.77 8.73
C THR A 83 19.21 -4.66 8.24
N VAL A 84 18.29 -5.41 8.87
CA VAL A 84 16.86 -5.35 8.57
C VAL A 84 16.28 -3.97 8.87
N GLY A 85 16.70 -3.32 9.97
CA GLY A 85 16.26 -1.96 10.31
C GLY A 85 16.60 -0.95 9.20
N ARG A 86 17.83 -0.98 8.68
CA ARG A 86 18.21 -0.12 7.54
C ARG A 86 17.39 -0.41 6.29
N LEU A 87 17.19 -1.69 5.98
CA LEU A 87 16.42 -2.12 4.81
C LEU A 87 14.94 -1.75 4.93
N MET A 88 14.38 -1.75 6.15
CA MET A 88 13.04 -1.23 6.42
C MET A 88 12.93 0.26 6.13
N VAL A 89 13.90 1.09 6.51
CA VAL A 89 13.86 2.53 6.19
C VAL A 89 13.87 2.75 4.67
N VAL A 90 14.77 2.06 3.97
CA VAL A 90 14.91 2.17 2.51
C VAL A 90 13.66 1.70 1.78
N THR A 91 12.86 0.81 2.36
CA THR A 91 11.60 0.34 1.76
C THR A 91 10.40 1.21 2.15
N ILE A 92 10.29 1.63 3.42
CA ILE A 92 9.12 2.35 3.94
C ILE A 92 9.10 3.82 3.51
N VAL A 93 10.24 4.51 3.51
CA VAL A 93 10.29 5.94 3.18
C VAL A 93 9.84 6.23 1.73
N PRO A 94 10.33 5.51 0.70
CA PRO A 94 9.84 5.71 -0.66
C PRO A 94 8.36 5.35 -0.83
N ALA A 95 7.89 4.31 -0.13
CA ALA A 95 6.47 3.93 -0.16
C ALA A 95 5.58 5.02 0.45
N ALA A 96 6.00 5.64 1.55
CA ALA A 96 5.30 6.77 2.15
C ALA A 96 5.28 7.99 1.22
N ALA A 97 6.41 8.31 0.58
CA ALA A 97 6.48 9.39 -0.40
C ALA A 97 5.56 9.15 -1.61
N LEU A 98 5.54 7.92 -2.14
CA LEU A 98 4.63 7.53 -3.21
C LEU A 98 3.16 7.62 -2.77
N SER A 99 2.84 7.20 -1.54
CA SER A 99 1.49 7.34 -0.98
C SER A 99 1.04 8.80 -0.88
N LEU A 100 1.91 9.70 -0.42
CA LEU A 100 1.61 11.13 -0.38
C LEU A 100 1.39 11.72 -1.78
N TYR A 101 2.19 11.30 -2.75
CA TYR A 101 1.99 11.67 -4.15
C TYR A 101 0.62 11.18 -4.67
N LEU A 102 0.26 9.91 -4.44
CA LEU A 102 -1.03 9.37 -4.87
C LEU A 102 -2.22 9.99 -4.13
N PHE A 103 -2.04 10.40 -2.88
CA PHE A 103 -3.03 11.20 -2.16
C PHE A 103 -3.26 12.56 -2.83
N TYR A 104 -2.19 13.27 -3.16
CA TYR A 104 -2.26 14.54 -3.89
C TYR A 104 -2.96 14.39 -5.24
N ILE A 105 -2.62 13.34 -6.00
CA ILE A 105 -3.24 13.03 -7.29
C ILE A 105 -4.76 12.80 -7.15
N GLN A 106 -5.20 12.02 -6.15
CA GLN A 106 -6.63 11.82 -5.89
C GLN A 106 -7.35 13.12 -5.54
N ALA A 107 -6.78 13.91 -4.62
CA ALA A 107 -7.40 15.12 -4.09
C ALA A 107 -7.48 16.27 -5.13
N ARG A 108 -6.40 16.50 -5.89
CA ARG A 108 -6.27 17.69 -6.74
C ARG A 108 -6.42 17.43 -8.23
N VAL A 109 -5.90 16.30 -8.72
CA VAL A 109 -5.85 16.01 -10.16
C VAL A 109 -7.08 15.26 -10.62
N LEU A 110 -7.40 14.12 -9.99
CA LEU A 110 -8.58 13.33 -10.35
C LEU A 110 -9.86 13.92 -9.78
N ARG A 111 -9.76 14.59 -8.62
CA ARG A 111 -10.92 15.06 -7.83
C ARG A 111 -11.91 13.91 -7.56
N SER A 112 -11.36 12.73 -7.30
CA SER A 112 -12.13 11.51 -7.03
C SER A 112 -11.42 10.72 -5.94
N TRP A 113 -12.21 10.20 -5.01
CA TRP A 113 -11.71 9.48 -3.84
C TRP A 113 -11.90 7.98 -4.02
N CYS A 114 -10.85 7.21 -3.75
CA CYS A 114 -10.94 5.76 -3.67
C CYS A 114 -10.69 5.31 -2.23
N SER A 115 -11.71 4.78 -1.56
CA SER A 115 -11.61 4.34 -0.16
C SER A 115 -10.49 3.32 0.06
N TRP A 116 -10.31 2.36 -0.86
CA TRP A 116 -9.26 1.35 -0.79
C TRP A 116 -7.85 1.95 -0.88
N CYS A 117 -7.66 2.95 -1.75
CA CYS A 117 -6.38 3.67 -1.86
C CYS A 117 -6.14 4.52 -0.61
N LEU A 118 -7.17 5.17 -0.06
CA LEU A 118 -7.06 5.95 1.18
C LEU A 118 -6.67 5.07 2.37
N ILE A 119 -7.25 3.87 2.48
CA ILE A 119 -6.84 2.88 3.49
C ILE A 119 -5.35 2.53 3.31
N GLY A 120 -4.91 2.25 2.08
CA GLY A 120 -3.49 1.98 1.80
C GLY A 120 -2.56 3.16 2.13
N ILE A 121 -3.00 4.39 1.86
CA ILE A 121 -2.25 5.61 2.23
C ILE A 121 -2.15 5.72 3.76
N GLY A 122 -3.25 5.50 4.48
CA GLY A 122 -3.27 5.51 5.94
C GLY A 122 -2.37 4.44 6.56
N LEU A 123 -2.40 3.21 6.02
CA LEU A 123 -1.52 2.13 6.46
C LEU A 123 -0.05 2.46 6.23
N ASN A 124 0.32 2.98 5.06
CA ASN A 124 1.71 3.40 4.79
C ASN A 124 2.16 4.53 5.71
N ALA A 125 1.29 5.50 6.00
CA ALA A 125 1.59 6.58 6.95
C ALA A 125 1.82 6.04 8.37
N LEU A 126 0.96 5.13 8.85
CA LEU A 126 1.12 4.48 10.15
C LEU A 126 2.41 3.67 10.23
N MET A 127 2.73 2.89 9.20
CA MET A 127 3.97 2.12 9.15
C MET A 127 5.21 3.03 9.13
N ALA A 128 5.17 4.16 8.41
CA ALA A 128 6.25 5.14 8.43
C ALA A 128 6.44 5.74 9.83
N MET A 129 5.36 6.11 10.52
CA MET A 129 5.43 6.62 11.89
C MET A 129 6.02 5.59 12.84
N VAL A 130 5.56 4.32 12.78
CA VAL A 130 6.11 3.23 13.59
C VAL A 130 7.59 3.00 13.27
N ALA A 131 7.97 3.00 12.00
CA ALA A 131 9.36 2.80 11.62
C ALA A 131 10.28 3.87 12.21
N ILE A 132 9.87 5.13 12.18
CA ILE A 132 10.65 6.26 12.73
C ILE A 132 10.78 6.18 14.25
N THR A 133 9.73 5.76 14.98
CA THR A 133 9.79 5.66 16.45
C THR A 133 10.53 4.43 16.95
N THR A 134 10.70 3.42 16.11
CA THR A 134 11.45 2.19 16.43
C THR A 134 12.90 2.21 15.96
N LEU A 135 13.30 3.25 15.22
CA LEU A 135 14.70 3.50 14.84
C LEU A 135 15.46 4.22 15.95
#